data_AF-A0A847CI96-F1
#
_entry.id   AF-A0A847CI96-F1
#
_cell.length_a   1.000
_cell.length_b   1.000
_cell.length_c   1.000
_cell.angle_alpha   90.00
_cell.angle_beta   90.00
_cell.angle_gamma   90.00
#
_symmetry.space_group_name_H-M   'P 1'
#
loop_
_entity.id
_entity.type
_entity.pdbx_description
1 polymer ?
#
loop_
_entity_poly.entity_id
_entity_poly.type
_entity_poly.pdbx_seq_one_letter_code
_entity_poly.pdbx_strand_id
1 'polypeptide(L)'
;MPTIDNSIKKIDNVICRHLDEIEDSSRGAISQDILEQLIKFVNHVMLKFYANGKEIDINEENLTKAIEFCQINSELYTLYKFRNYLQVVTTQYTLDEDGSERLMLKYYQYLLETKNLLSEYFGIEVLHNLDKFPLHLDDTLQEYYKKIA
;
A
#
# COMPACT_ATOMS: atom_id res chain seq x y z
N MET A 1 -12.33 18.38 11.79
CA MET A 1 -11.12 17.91 11.08
C MET A 1 -11.28 16.42 10.81
N PRO A 2 -10.77 15.87 9.69
CA PRO A 2 -10.80 14.43 9.48
C PRO A 2 -9.94 13.75 10.56
N THR A 3 -10.46 12.68 11.16
CA THR A 3 -9.69 11.82 12.08
C THR A 3 -8.68 10.99 11.30
N ILE A 4 -7.68 10.45 11.99
CA ILE A 4 -6.69 9.56 11.37
C ILE A 4 -7.39 8.37 10.71
N ASP A 5 -8.36 7.77 11.39
CA ASP A 5 -9.13 6.61 10.89
C ASP A 5 -9.92 6.95 9.61
N ASN A 6 -10.53 8.14 9.57
CA ASN A 6 -11.24 8.60 8.38
C ASN A 6 -10.29 8.85 7.21
N SER A 7 -9.08 9.35 7.47
CA SER A 7 -8.08 9.51 6.42
C SER A 7 -7.57 8.17 5.89
N ILE A 8 -7.30 7.19 6.77
CA ILE A 8 -6.94 5.82 6.38
C ILE A 8 -8.06 5.22 5.52
N LYS A 9 -9.31 5.25 5.98
CA LYS A 9 -10.47 4.70 5.24
C LYS A 9 -10.72 5.38 3.91
N LYS A 10 -10.52 6.70 3.82
CA LYS A 10 -10.66 7.42 2.54
C LYS A 10 -9.63 6.95 1.52
N ILE A 11 -8.37 6.81 1.92
CA ILE A 11 -7.30 6.34 1.03
C ILE A 11 -7.52 4.87 0.67
N ASP A 12 -7.90 4.04 1.65
CA ASP A 12 -8.27 2.64 1.45
C ASP A 12 -9.38 2.47 0.42
N ASN A 13 -10.46 3.26 0.51
CA ASN A 13 -11.54 3.22 -0.46
C ASN A 13 -11.08 3.56 -1.88
N VAL A 14 -10.12 4.48 -2.04
CA VAL A 14 -9.55 4.80 -3.36
C VAL A 14 -8.76 3.61 -3.90
N ILE A 15 -7.90 3.00 -3.07
CA ILE A 15 -7.14 1.80 -3.43
C ILE A 15 -8.07 0.66 -3.83
N CYS A 16 -9.08 0.38 -3.01
CA CYS A 16 -10.05 -0.68 -3.25
C CYS A 16 -10.84 -0.43 -4.54
N ARG A 17 -11.23 0.81 -4.84
CA ARG A 17 -11.89 1.15 -6.11
C ARG A 17 -11.01 0.83 -7.31
N HIS A 18 -9.72 1.19 -7.27
CA HIS A 18 -8.79 0.84 -8.35
C HIS A 18 -8.62 -0.68 -8.50
N LEU A 19 -8.64 -1.44 -7.40
CA LEU A 19 -8.64 -2.90 -7.44
C LEU A 19 -9.94 -3.48 -8.03
N ASP A 20 -11.08 -2.83 -7.82
CA ASP A 20 -12.35 -3.25 -8.42
C ASP A 20 -12.38 -3.02 -9.94
N GLU A 21 -11.65 -2.01 -10.43
CA GLU A 21 -11.58 -1.61 -11.85
C GLU A 21 -10.47 -2.35 -12.63
N ILE A 22 -9.75 -3.29 -11.99
CA ILE A 22 -8.56 -3.92 -12.56
C ILE A 22 -8.84 -4.80 -13.80
N GLU A 23 -10.03 -5.41 -13.88
CA GLU A 23 -10.44 -6.21 -15.05
C GLU A 23 -10.81 -5.34 -16.25
N ASP A 24 -11.23 -4.09 -16.01
CA ASP A 24 -11.71 -3.14 -17.02
C ASP A 24 -10.60 -2.17 -17.50
N SER A 25 -9.41 -2.23 -16.91
CA SER A 25 -8.31 -1.28 -17.11
C SER A 25 -6.94 -1.96 -17.31
N SER A 26 -5.93 -1.20 -17.73
CA SER A 26 -4.54 -1.71 -17.74
C SER A 26 -4.08 -2.00 -16.31
N ARG A 27 -3.62 -3.23 -16.05
CA ARG A 27 -3.05 -3.63 -14.76
C ARG A 27 -1.90 -2.71 -14.34
N GLY A 28 -1.07 -2.27 -15.29
CA GLY A 28 0.04 -1.36 -15.01
C GLY A 28 -0.42 0.04 -14.63
N ALA A 29 -1.44 0.59 -15.31
CA ALA A 29 -2.04 1.88 -14.95
C ALA A 29 -2.69 1.85 -13.56
N ILE A 30 -3.46 0.80 -13.26
CA ILE A 30 -4.03 0.58 -11.92
C ILE A 30 -2.92 0.45 -10.87
N SER A 31 -1.82 -0.22 -11.20
CA SER A 31 -0.67 -0.35 -10.29
C SER A 31 -0.02 1.00 -9.99
N GLN A 32 0.11 1.89 -10.99
CA GLN A 32 0.61 3.26 -10.78
C GLN A 32 -0.29 4.02 -9.81
N ASP A 33 -1.60 4.06 -10.08
CA ASP A 33 -2.58 4.77 -9.27
C ASP A 33 -2.59 4.27 -7.82
N ILE A 34 -2.52 2.94 -7.62
CA ILE A 34 -2.44 2.36 -6.27
C ILE A 34 -1.14 2.78 -5.58
N LEU A 35 0.03 2.67 -6.23
CA LEU A 35 1.32 3.03 -5.63
C LEU A 35 1.37 4.48 -5.15
N GLU A 36 0.74 5.41 -5.88
CA GLU A 36 0.63 6.82 -5.46
C GLU A 36 -0.21 7.01 -4.18
N GLN A 37 -1.21 6.16 -3.97
CA GLN A 37 -2.00 6.17 -2.73
C GLN A 37 -1.28 5.46 -1.58
N LEU A 38 -0.49 4.42 -1.86
CA LEU A 38 0.15 3.60 -0.84
C LEU A 38 1.10 4.40 0.05
N ILE A 39 1.86 5.35 -0.48
CA ILE A 39 2.72 6.20 0.36
C ILE A 39 1.90 7.01 1.37
N LYS A 40 0.75 7.56 0.94
CA LYS A 40 -0.16 8.30 1.81
C LYS A 40 -0.79 7.35 2.83
N PHE A 41 -1.25 6.19 2.39
CA PHE A 41 -1.84 5.17 3.24
C PHE A 41 -0.89 4.78 4.38
N VAL A 42 0.32 4.32 4.04
CA VAL A 42 1.33 3.87 5.01
C VAL A 42 1.73 4.99 5.97
N ASN A 43 1.87 6.24 5.50
CA ASN A 43 2.12 7.39 6.37
C ASN A 43 1.04 7.57 7.45
N HIS A 44 -0.24 7.42 7.08
CA HIS A 44 -1.35 7.54 8.02
C HIS A 44 -1.45 6.34 8.97
N VAL A 45 -1.11 5.13 8.52
CA VAL A 45 -1.02 3.96 9.40
C VAL A 45 0.08 4.17 10.45
N MET A 46 1.27 4.60 10.03
CA MET A 46 2.37 4.91 10.95
C MET A 46 1.97 5.99 11.96
N LEU A 47 1.23 7.02 11.50
CA LEU A 47 0.68 8.06 12.38
C LEU A 47 -0.31 7.50 13.41
N LYS A 48 -1.17 6.56 13.03
CA LYS A 48 -2.12 5.90 13.94
C LYS A 48 -1.39 5.14 15.05
N PHE A 49 -0.33 4.41 14.70
CA PHE A 49 0.52 3.71 15.66
C PHE A 49 1.26 4.67 16.58
N TYR A 50 1.84 5.74 16.03
CA TYR A 50 2.51 6.77 16.83
C TYR A 50 1.56 7.47 17.81
N ALA A 51 0.33 7.76 17.38
CA ALA A 51 -0.71 8.35 18.21
C ALA A 51 -1.28 7.37 19.25
N ASN A 52 -1.00 6.07 19.10
CA ASN A 52 -1.47 4.98 19.97
C ASN A 52 -2.99 5.06 20.23
N GLY A 53 -3.77 5.21 19.14
CA GLY A 53 -5.23 5.31 19.20
C GLY A 53 -5.79 6.68 19.57
N LYS A 54 -4.95 7.66 19.94
CA LYS A 54 -5.38 9.05 20.16
C LYS A 54 -5.55 9.78 18.83
N GLU A 55 -6.39 10.81 18.83
CA GLU A 55 -6.45 11.75 17.72
C GLU A 55 -5.39 12.85 17.90
N ILE A 56 -4.54 12.99 16.90
CA ILE A 56 -3.55 14.06 16.79
C ILE A 56 -3.64 14.68 15.40
N ASP A 57 -3.14 15.91 15.26
CA ASP A 57 -3.19 16.60 13.98
C ASP A 57 -2.38 15.87 12.90
N ILE A 58 -2.98 15.75 11.71
CA ILE A 58 -2.31 15.23 10.52
C ILE A 58 -1.49 16.39 9.91
N ASN A 59 -0.25 16.52 10.35
CA ASN A 59 0.70 17.54 9.88
C ASN A 59 2.10 16.93 9.67
N GLU A 60 2.97 17.65 8.97
CA GLU A 60 4.31 17.16 8.62
C GLU A 60 5.17 16.82 9.85
N GLU A 61 5.03 17.58 10.93
CA GLU A 61 5.78 17.34 12.18
C GLU A 61 5.41 16.00 12.80
N ASN A 62 4.11 15.72 12.96
CA ASN A 62 3.62 14.48 13.54
C ASN A 62 3.89 13.29 12.62
N LEU A 63 3.80 13.47 11.29
CA LEU A 63 4.17 12.43 10.32
C LEU A 63 5.67 12.08 10.43
N THR A 64 6.54 13.09 10.56
CA THR A 64 7.98 12.86 10.73
C THR A 64 8.27 12.07 12.01
N LYS A 65 7.67 12.48 13.13
CA LYS A 65 7.80 11.75 14.41
C LYS A 65 7.26 10.32 14.33
N ALA A 66 6.17 10.11 13.60
CA ALA A 66 5.60 8.77 13.40
C ALA A 66 6.54 7.86 12.60
N ILE A 67 7.25 8.43 11.61
CA ILE A 67 8.26 7.71 10.82
C ILE A 67 9.43 7.29 11.72
N GLU A 68 9.98 8.23 12.50
CA GLU A 68 11.06 7.96 13.45
C GLU A 68 10.67 6.92 14.49
N PHE A 69 9.44 7.00 15.02
CA PHE A 69 8.91 6.03 15.97
C PHE A 69 8.87 4.61 15.38
N CYS A 70 8.36 4.44 14.16
CA CYS A 70 8.30 3.13 13.52
C CYS A 70 9.69 2.60 13.14
N GLN A 71 10.68 3.47 12.91
CA GLN A 71 12.06 3.07 12.62
C GLN A 71 12.71 2.36 13.80
N ILE A 72 12.46 2.81 15.03
CA ILE A 72 13.07 2.26 16.24
C ILE A 72 12.19 1.20 16.92
N ASN A 73 10.92 1.08 16.53
CA ASN A 73 10.01 0.05 17.01
C ASN A 73 10.15 -1.22 16.16
N SER A 74 10.63 -2.31 16.76
CA SER A 74 10.90 -3.58 16.06
C SER A 74 9.68 -4.18 15.38
N GLU A 75 8.49 -4.01 15.96
CA GLU A 75 7.24 -4.54 15.42
C GLU A 75 6.75 -3.73 14.21
N LEU A 76 6.97 -2.41 14.22
CA LEU A 76 6.58 -1.50 13.15
C LEU A 76 7.70 -1.30 12.12
N TYR A 77 8.86 -1.92 12.32
CA TYR A 77 10.03 -1.73 11.48
C TYR A 77 9.77 -2.19 10.03
N THR A 78 8.93 -3.22 9.85
CA THR A 78 8.53 -3.67 8.51
C THR A 78 7.69 -2.63 7.77
N LEU A 79 6.81 -1.92 8.49
CA LEU A 79 6.03 -0.81 7.96
C LEU A 79 6.93 0.38 7.57
N TYR A 80 7.93 0.68 8.39
CA TYR A 80 8.95 1.69 8.08
C TYR A 80 9.76 1.32 6.81
N LYS A 81 10.21 0.07 6.68
CA LYS A 81 10.89 -0.41 5.47
C LYS A 81 10.00 -0.28 4.24
N PHE A 82 8.75 -0.69 4.35
CA PHE A 82 7.78 -0.61 3.26
C PHE A 82 7.62 0.84 2.77
N ARG A 83 7.40 1.78 3.70
CA ARG A 83 7.33 3.21 3.40
C ARG A 83 8.57 3.70 2.64
N ASN A 84 9.77 3.33 3.09
CA ASN A 84 11.01 3.77 2.45
C ASN A 84 11.15 3.23 1.03
N TYR A 85 10.73 1.98 0.78
CA TYR A 85 10.69 1.44 -0.57
C TYR A 85 9.73 2.21 -1.47
N LEU A 86 8.52 2.51 -0.98
CA LEU A 86 7.56 3.35 -1.70
C LEU A 86 8.13 4.75 -1.99
N GLN A 87 8.75 5.39 -1.00
CA GLN A 87 9.32 6.73 -1.13
C GLN A 87 10.38 6.81 -2.23
N VAL A 88 11.30 5.83 -2.29
CA VAL A 88 12.35 5.75 -3.33
C VAL A 88 11.71 5.67 -4.71
N VAL A 89 10.71 4.80 -4.84
CA VAL A 89 9.99 4.61 -6.10
C VAL A 89 9.27 5.88 -6.53
N THR A 90 8.49 6.51 -5.65
CA THR A 90 7.66 7.67 -5.98
C THR A 90 8.46 8.96 -6.24
N THR A 91 9.73 9.03 -5.81
CA THR A 91 10.56 10.25 -5.96
C THR A 91 11.61 10.18 -7.04
N GLN A 92 12.09 8.98 -7.39
CA GLN A 92 13.23 8.82 -8.29
C GLN A 92 12.82 8.32 -9.68
N TYR A 93 11.62 7.77 -9.82
CA TYR A 93 11.16 7.18 -11.06
C TYR A 93 9.81 7.79 -11.42
N THR A 94 9.70 8.35 -12.63
CA THR A 94 8.41 8.34 -13.32
C THR A 94 8.16 6.88 -13.65
N LEU A 95 7.44 6.21 -12.76
CA LEU A 95 7.09 4.81 -12.91
C LEU A 95 6.39 4.61 -14.25
N ASP A 96 6.87 3.67 -15.04
CA ASP A 96 6.09 3.12 -16.15
C ASP A 96 5.10 2.07 -15.63
N GLU A 97 4.14 1.71 -16.46
CA GLU A 97 3.09 0.74 -16.14
C GLU A 97 3.68 -0.63 -15.75
N ASP A 98 4.68 -1.10 -16.49
CA ASP A 98 5.37 -2.38 -16.26
C ASP A 98 6.13 -2.40 -14.92
N GLY A 99 6.85 -1.33 -14.59
CA GLY A 99 7.58 -1.21 -13.34
C GLY A 99 6.64 -1.16 -12.13
N SER A 100 5.51 -0.48 -12.28
CA SER A 100 4.49 -0.35 -11.24
C SER A 100 3.86 -1.68 -10.88
N GLU A 101 3.51 -2.45 -11.89
CA GLU A 101 2.96 -3.79 -11.73
C GLU A 101 3.92 -4.73 -11.00
N ARG A 102 5.21 -4.75 -11.40
CA ARG A 102 6.23 -5.56 -10.72
C ARG A 102 6.41 -5.17 -9.26
N LEU A 103 6.30 -3.88 -8.96
CA LEU A 103 6.38 -3.38 -7.58
C LEU A 103 5.15 -3.76 -6.77
N MET A 104 3.95 -3.70 -7.35
CA MET A 104 2.74 -4.17 -6.69
C MET A 104 2.84 -5.65 -6.30
N LEU A 105 3.37 -6.51 -7.18
CA LEU A 105 3.66 -7.91 -6.85
C LEU A 105 4.65 -8.03 -5.68
N LYS A 106 5.74 -7.25 -5.71
CA LYS A 106 6.75 -7.24 -4.64
C LYS A 106 6.20 -6.71 -3.31
N TYR A 107 5.26 -5.78 -3.36
CA TYR A 107 4.71 -5.10 -2.19
C TYR A 107 3.47 -5.76 -1.61
N TYR A 108 2.90 -6.76 -2.29
CA TYR A 108 1.70 -7.45 -1.84
C TYR A 108 1.80 -7.99 -0.42
N GLN A 109 2.93 -8.60 -0.05
CA GLN A 109 3.14 -9.10 1.32
C GLN A 109 3.12 -7.95 2.35
N TYR A 110 3.74 -6.81 2.04
CA TYR A 110 3.72 -5.65 2.95
C TYR A 110 2.31 -5.08 3.13
N LEU A 111 1.47 -5.14 2.10
CA LEU A 111 0.06 -4.73 2.18
C LEU A 111 -0.74 -5.66 3.10
N LEU A 112 -0.53 -6.97 2.97
CA LEU A 112 -1.18 -7.96 3.83
C LEU A 112 -0.75 -7.80 5.30
N GLU A 113 0.54 -7.59 5.55
CA GLU A 113 1.04 -7.32 6.90
C GLU A 113 0.48 -6.01 7.47
N THR A 114 0.38 -4.95 6.66
CA THR A 114 -0.22 -3.67 7.08
C THR A 114 -1.70 -3.82 7.43
N LYS A 115 -2.45 -4.60 6.62
CA LYS A 115 -3.85 -4.94 6.88
C LYS A 115 -4.00 -5.67 8.21
N ASN A 116 -3.19 -6.69 8.46
CA ASN A 116 -3.24 -7.47 9.70
C ASN A 116 -2.89 -6.59 10.91
N LEU A 117 -1.84 -5.77 10.82
CA LEU A 117 -1.45 -4.84 11.89
C LEU A 117 -2.60 -3.90 12.29
N LEU A 118 -3.32 -3.32 11.34
CA LEU A 118 -4.45 -2.44 11.62
C LEU A 118 -5.64 -3.17 12.27
N SER A 119 -5.94 -4.38 11.80
CA SER A 119 -7.01 -5.21 12.37
C SER A 119 -6.67 -5.65 13.80
N GLU A 120 -5.46 -6.15 14.03
CA GLU A 120 -5.01 -6.67 15.33
C GLU A 120 -4.93 -5.57 16.41
N TYR A 121 -4.39 -4.39 16.07
CA TYR A 121 -4.15 -3.33 17.05
C TYR A 121 -5.33 -2.38 17.26
N PHE A 122 -6.13 -2.15 16.21
CA PHE A 122 -7.16 -1.12 16.22
C PHE A 122 -8.53 -1.60 15.77
N GLY A 123 -8.68 -2.86 15.32
CA GLY A 123 -9.93 -3.37 14.75
C GLY A 123 -10.35 -2.65 13.46
N ILE A 124 -9.38 -2.08 12.73
CA ILE A 124 -9.65 -1.34 11.50
C ILE A 124 -9.42 -2.27 10.31
N GLU A 125 -10.52 -2.64 9.65
CA GLU A 125 -10.49 -3.41 8.41
C GLU A 125 -10.20 -2.50 7.20
N VAL A 126 -9.25 -2.92 6.37
CA VAL A 126 -8.77 -2.23 5.16
C VAL A 126 -8.40 -3.26 4.09
N LEU A 127 -8.22 -2.80 2.84
CA LEU A 127 -7.74 -3.59 1.70
C LEU A 127 -8.58 -4.86 1.55
N HIS A 128 -9.90 -4.70 1.57
CA HIS A 128 -10.85 -5.80 1.65
C HIS A 128 -10.87 -6.66 0.38
N ASN A 129 -10.53 -6.07 -0.77
CA ASN A 129 -10.49 -6.69 -2.09
C ASN A 129 -9.05 -6.78 -2.65
N LEU A 130 -8.04 -6.80 -1.77
CA LEU A 130 -6.62 -6.91 -2.16
C LEU A 130 -6.33 -8.15 -3.00
N ASP A 131 -7.09 -9.23 -2.81
CA ASP A 131 -7.06 -10.48 -3.56
C ASP A 131 -7.44 -10.33 -5.03
N LYS A 132 -8.11 -9.23 -5.42
CA LYS A 132 -8.37 -8.93 -6.84
C LYS A 132 -7.12 -8.59 -7.62
N PHE A 133 -6.03 -8.19 -6.96
CA PHE A 133 -4.78 -7.94 -7.67
C PHE A 133 -4.20 -9.26 -8.19
N PRO A 134 -4.06 -9.45 -9.52
CA PRO A 134 -3.66 -10.72 -10.08
C PRO A 134 -2.16 -10.97 -9.83
N LEU A 135 -1.87 -11.89 -8.90
CA LEU A 135 -0.51 -12.27 -8.50
C LEU A 135 0.22 -13.12 -9.54
N HIS A 136 -0.53 -13.71 -10.47
CA HIS A 136 -0.01 -14.46 -11.59
C HIS A 136 -0.14 -13.62 -12.86
N LEU A 137 0.93 -13.58 -13.67
CA LEU A 137 0.80 -13.20 -15.07
C LEU A 137 0.05 -14.34 -15.76
N ASP A 138 -1.07 -14.02 -16.42
CA ASP A 138 -1.98 -14.96 -17.07
C ASP A 138 -1.29 -16.14 -17.77
N ASP A 139 -1.98 -17.29 -17.70
CA ASP A 139 -1.65 -18.57 -18.33
C ASP A 139 -1.44 -18.49 -19.86
N THR A 140 -1.75 -17.36 -20.48
CA THR A 140 -1.53 -17.09 -21.91
C THR A 140 -0.06 -17.09 -22.29
N LEU A 141 0.84 -16.63 -21.41
CA LEU A 141 2.29 -16.77 -21.60
C LEU A 141 2.74 -18.23 -21.41
N GLN A 142 2.14 -18.98 -20.49
CA GLN A 142 2.43 -20.42 -20.35
C GLN A 142 2.01 -21.22 -21.59
N GLU A 143 0.86 -20.92 -22.20
CA GLU A 143 0.47 -21.55 -23.47
C GLU A 143 1.40 -21.16 -24.62
N TYR A 144 1.85 -19.90 -24.67
CA TYR A 144 2.84 -19.46 -25.66
C TYR A 144 4.16 -20.24 -25.51
N TYR A 145 4.69 -20.40 -24.29
CA TYR A 145 5.91 -21.19 -24.03
C TYR A 145 5.73 -22.70 -24.21
N LYS A 146 4.54 -23.27 -23.98
CA LYS A 146 4.24 -24.69 -24.25
C LYS A 146 4.19 -25.03 -25.74
N LYS A 147 3.88 -24.07 -26.62
CA LYS A 147 3.80 -24.29 -28.08
C LYS A 147 5.17 -24.28 -28.79
N ILE A 148 6.23 -23.86 -28.09
CA ILE A 148 7.61 -23.77 -28.62
C ILE A 148 8.55 -24.82 -28.02
N ALA A 149 8.05 -25.71 -27.16
CA ALA A 149 8.79 -26.81 -26.53
C ALA A 149 8.41 -28.16 -27.13
#